data_AF-A0A926I7D7-F1
#
_entry.id   AF-A0A926I7D7-F1
#
_cell.length_a   1.000
_cell.length_b   1.000
_cell.length_c   1.000
_cell.angle_alpha   90.00
_cell.angle_beta   90.00
_cell.angle_gamma   90.00
#
_symmetry.space_group_name_H-M   'P 1'
#
loop_
_entity.id
_entity.type
_entity.pdbx_description
1 polymer ?
#
loop_
_entity_poly.entity_id
_entity_poly.type
_entity_poly.pdbx_seq_one_letter_code
_entity_poly.pdbx_strand_id
1 'polypeptide(L)'
;MAEKKKKSITTSLIGVAIGFLNGIFGSGGGMVAVPFLKASGLEAKKAHATSIAVIFFLSIFSLWLYMGKTQLQFTEWIYYIPGGVAGGILGAWLLPRIPQKLLRRIFGALIIFSAVRLLMR
;
A
#
# COMPACT_ATOMS: atom_id res chain seq x y z
N MET A 1 -31.33 -12.46 -3.40
CA MET A 1 -30.21 -12.96 -2.54
C MET A 1 -29.02 -13.56 -3.31
N ALA A 2 -29.11 -13.83 -4.62
CA ALA A 2 -28.02 -14.39 -5.43
C ALA A 2 -26.93 -13.39 -5.88
N GLU A 3 -27.20 -12.08 -5.83
CA GLU A 3 -26.28 -11.03 -6.31
C GLU A 3 -25.09 -10.75 -5.39
N LYS A 4 -25.24 -11.00 -4.07
CA LYS A 4 -24.16 -10.83 -3.07
C LYS A 4 -23.05 -11.87 -3.19
N LYS A 5 -23.35 -13.06 -3.72
CA LYS A 5 -22.42 -14.21 -3.77
C LYS A 5 -21.42 -14.10 -4.93
N LYS A 6 -21.85 -13.57 -6.08
CA LYS A 6 -20.99 -13.35 -7.27
C LYS A 6 -19.97 -12.23 -7.04
N LYS A 7 -20.33 -11.22 -6.25
CA LYS A 7 -19.44 -10.13 -5.84
C LYS A 7 -18.26 -10.67 -5.00
N SER A 8 -18.52 -11.58 -4.06
CA SER A 8 -17.52 -12.18 -3.17
C SER A 8 -16.39 -12.95 -3.89
N ILE A 9 -16.74 -13.77 -4.89
CA ILE A 9 -15.75 -14.56 -5.66
C ILE A 9 -14.87 -13.64 -6.52
N THR A 10 -15.48 -12.61 -7.11
CA THR A 10 -14.75 -11.62 -7.91
C THR A 10 -13.77 -10.84 -7.04
N THR A 11 -14.15 -10.47 -5.80
CA THR A 11 -13.24 -9.80 -4.87
C THR A 11 -12.05 -10.68 -4.47
N SER A 12 -12.26 -11.99 -4.25
CA SER A 12 -11.16 -12.91 -3.92
C SER A 12 -10.20 -13.12 -5.08
N LEU A 13 -10.71 -13.31 -6.30
CA LEU A 13 -9.89 -13.45 -7.51
C LEU A 13 -9.02 -12.22 -7.76
N ILE A 14 -9.59 -11.03 -7.52
CA ILE A 14 -8.85 -9.79 -7.69
C ILE A 14 -7.88 -9.57 -6.52
N GLY A 15 -8.22 -9.97 -5.30
CA GLY A 15 -7.27 -10.01 -4.18
C GLY A 15 -6.03 -10.86 -4.48
N VAL A 16 -6.23 -12.02 -5.12
CA VAL A 16 -5.13 -12.89 -5.58
C VAL A 16 -4.32 -12.22 -6.70
N ALA A 17 -4.97 -11.64 -7.71
CA ALA A 17 -4.28 -10.93 -8.79
C ALA A 17 -3.47 -9.73 -8.28
N ILE A 18 -4.02 -8.99 -7.31
CA ILE A 18 -3.32 -7.88 -6.65
C ILE A 18 -2.15 -8.40 -5.86
N GLY A 19 -2.30 -9.46 -5.07
CA GLY A 19 -1.19 -10.07 -4.34
C GLY A 19 -0.07 -10.53 -5.26
N PHE A 20 -0.42 -11.13 -6.39
CA PHE A 20 0.53 -11.58 -7.42
C PHE A 20 1.27 -10.39 -8.07
N LEU A 21 0.53 -9.37 -8.52
CA LEU A 21 1.13 -8.14 -9.05
C LEU A 21 1.99 -7.46 -8.00
N ASN A 22 1.55 -7.44 -6.73
CA ASN A 22 2.33 -6.85 -5.64
C ASN A 22 3.65 -7.58 -5.40
N GLY A 23 3.63 -8.90 -5.44
CA GLY A 23 4.81 -9.75 -5.33
C GLY A 23 5.80 -9.49 -6.47
N ILE A 24 5.31 -9.24 -7.69
CA ILE A 24 6.14 -8.95 -8.87
C ILE A 24 6.73 -7.53 -8.79
N PHE A 25 5.91 -6.52 -8.48
CA PHE A 25 6.38 -5.13 -8.45
C PHE A 25 7.24 -4.80 -7.23
N GLY A 26 7.17 -5.60 -6.16
CA GLY A 26 7.96 -5.41 -4.93
C GLY A 26 7.71 -4.07 -4.22
N SER A 27 6.73 -3.28 -4.67
CA SER A 27 6.58 -1.86 -4.32
C SER A 27 5.77 -1.61 -3.05
N GLY A 28 5.49 -2.64 -2.25
CA GLY A 28 4.82 -2.50 -0.95
C GLY A 28 3.35 -2.08 -1.01
N GLY A 29 2.49 -2.87 -1.67
CA GLY A 29 1.04 -2.93 -1.45
C GLY A 29 0.21 -1.79 -2.04
N GLY A 30 0.54 -0.55 -1.67
CA GLY A 30 -0.36 0.60 -1.72
C GLY A 30 -0.71 1.10 -3.12
N MET A 31 0.22 1.03 -4.07
CA MET A 31 0.02 1.60 -5.41
C MET A 31 -1.11 0.90 -6.18
N VAL A 32 -1.28 -0.41 -5.96
CA VAL A 32 -2.31 -1.24 -6.60
C VAL A 32 -3.54 -1.41 -5.69
N ALA A 33 -3.35 -1.56 -4.38
CA ALA A 33 -4.44 -1.76 -3.43
C ALA A 33 -5.41 -0.56 -3.36
N VAL A 34 -4.88 0.67 -3.37
CA VAL A 34 -5.65 1.91 -3.27
C VAL A 34 -6.67 2.10 -4.41
N PRO A 35 -6.27 2.08 -5.70
CA PRO A 35 -7.22 2.26 -6.80
C PRO A 35 -8.25 1.13 -6.84
N PHE A 36 -7.88 -0.07 -6.40
CA PHE A 36 -8.79 -1.22 -6.37
C PHE A 36 -9.88 -1.11 -5.28
N LEU A 37 -9.49 -0.74 -4.05
CA LEU A 37 -10.45 -0.51 -2.97
C LEU A 37 -11.41 0.65 -3.30
N LYS A 38 -10.93 1.64 -4.05
CA LYS A 38 -11.78 2.70 -4.59
C LYS A 38 -12.74 2.20 -5.68
N ALA A 39 -12.28 1.31 -6.57
CA ALA A 39 -13.14 0.68 -7.58
C ALA A 39 -14.25 -0.20 -6.96
N SER A 40 -14.03 -0.69 -5.74
CA SER A 40 -15.04 -1.44 -4.96
C SER A 40 -16.15 -0.57 -4.34
N GLY A 41 -16.10 0.76 -4.53
CA GLY A 41 -17.11 1.70 -4.05
C GLY A 41 -16.89 2.19 -2.61
N LEU A 42 -15.73 1.89 -2.00
CA LEU A 42 -15.38 2.46 -0.70
C LEU A 42 -14.94 3.92 -0.85
N GLU A 43 -15.34 4.73 0.13
CA GLU A 43 -14.85 6.08 0.32
C GLU A 43 -13.31 6.08 0.33
N ALA A 44 -12.66 7.02 -0.37
CA ALA A 44 -11.21 6.95 -0.59
C ALA A 44 -10.40 6.97 0.71
N LYS A 45 -10.98 7.51 1.80
CA LYS A 45 -10.41 7.44 3.17
C LYS A 45 -10.31 6.01 3.68
N LYS A 46 -11.41 5.25 3.56
CA LYS A 46 -11.46 3.85 3.97
C LYS A 46 -10.58 2.99 3.07
N ALA A 47 -10.57 3.26 1.76
CA ALA A 47 -9.69 2.58 0.81
C ALA A 47 -8.20 2.73 1.18
N HIS A 48 -7.75 3.93 1.57
CA HIS A 48 -6.40 4.16 2.07
C HIS A 48 -6.13 3.42 3.39
N ALA A 49 -7.04 3.52 4.37
CA ALA A 49 -6.86 2.85 5.66
C ALA A 49 -6.73 1.33 5.51
N THR A 50 -7.58 0.71 4.68
CA THR A 50 -7.49 -0.73 4.41
C THR A 50 -6.21 -1.10 3.66
N SER A 51 -5.76 -0.26 2.73
CA SER A 51 -4.48 -0.49 2.04
C SER A 51 -3.30 -0.47 3.00
N ILE A 52 -3.28 0.45 3.96
CA ILE A 52 -2.25 0.50 5.02
C ILE A 52 -2.27 -0.77 5.87
N ALA A 53 -3.46 -1.26 6.23
CA ALA A 53 -3.58 -2.52 6.98
C ALA A 53 -3.02 -3.72 6.19
N VAL A 54 -3.29 -3.79 4.88
CA VAL A 54 -2.73 -4.83 4.00
C VAL A 54 -1.20 -4.71 3.91
N ILE A 55 -0.67 -3.49 3.76
CA ILE A 55 0.77 -3.22 3.73
C ILE A 55 1.45 -3.66 5.03
N PHE A 56 0.79 -3.49 6.17
CA PHE A 56 1.32 -3.91 7.46
C PHE A 56 1.53 -5.43 7.52
N PHE A 57 0.50 -6.23 7.19
CA PHE A 57 0.64 -7.68 7.13
C PHE A 57 1.65 -8.14 6.07
N LEU A 58 1.66 -7.49 4.91
CA LEU A 58 2.62 -7.79 3.85
C LEU A 58 4.07 -7.49 4.29
N SER A 59 4.28 -6.41 5.03
CA SER A 59 5.60 -6.05 5.56
C SER A 59 6.09 -7.06 6.59
N ILE A 60 5.22 -7.57 7.47
CA ILE A 60 5.56 -8.63 8.43
C ILE A 60 5.96 -9.90 7.68
N PHE A 61 5.18 -10.30 6.67
CA PHE A 61 5.49 -11.48 5.87
C PHE A 61 6.79 -11.32 5.08
N SER A 62 7.02 -10.13 4.52
CA SER A 62 8.27 -9.80 3.81
C SER A 62 9.46 -9.86 4.76
N LEU A 63 9.35 -9.28 5.95
CA LEU A 63 10.38 -9.36 6.98
C LEU A 63 10.71 -10.83 7.29
N TRP A 64 9.70 -11.66 7.50
CA TRP A 64 9.89 -13.08 7.78
C TRP A 64 10.59 -13.84 6.65
N LEU A 65 10.22 -13.58 5.39
CA LEU A 65 10.86 -14.17 4.22
C LEU A 65 12.33 -13.74 4.03
N TYR A 66 12.64 -12.48 4.31
CA TYR A 66 13.98 -11.91 4.12
C TYR A 66 14.91 -12.20 5.31
N MET A 67 14.39 -12.42 6.51
CA MET A 67 15.18 -12.69 7.71
C MET A 67 16.13 -13.89 7.56
N GLY A 68 15.78 -14.87 6.72
CA GLY A 68 16.61 -16.05 6.44
C GLY A 68 17.52 -15.95 5.21
N LYS A 69 17.38 -14.90 4.37
CA LYS A 69 18.10 -14.80 3.08
C LYS A 69 19.14 -13.68 3.02
N THR A 70 19.03 -12.66 3.86
CA THR A 70 19.93 -11.50 3.83
C THR A 70 20.79 -11.44 5.09
N GLN A 71 22.09 -11.15 4.93
CA GLN A 71 22.93 -10.68 6.03
C GLN A 71 22.47 -9.26 6.39
N LEU A 72 21.46 -9.18 7.24
CA LEU A 72 20.88 -7.93 7.70
C LEU A 72 21.91 -7.22 8.60
N GLN A 73 22.54 -6.17 8.08
CA GLN A 73 23.41 -5.30 8.85
C GLN A 73 22.55 -4.53 9.85
N PHE A 74 22.48 -5.01 11.10
CA PHE A 74 21.68 -4.40 12.18
C PHE A 74 22.00 -2.91 12.41
N THR A 75 23.21 -2.47 12.04
CA THR A 75 23.65 -1.07 12.10
C THR A 75 22.82 -0.14 11.22
N GLU A 76 22.31 -0.59 10.07
CA GLU A 76 21.50 0.27 9.19
C GLU A 76 20.08 0.48 9.74
N TRP A 77 19.57 -0.50 10.49
CA TRP A 77 18.20 -0.50 11.01
C TRP A 77 17.97 0.63 12.00
N ILE A 78 18.99 0.98 12.79
CA ILE A 78 18.92 2.05 13.79
C ILE A 78 18.65 3.42 13.16
N TYR A 79 19.06 3.64 11.91
CA TYR A 79 18.85 4.91 11.19
C TYR A 79 17.52 4.93 10.43
N TYR A 80 17.11 3.81 9.83
CA TYR A 80 15.88 3.74 9.03
C TYR A 80 14.61 3.59 9.87
N ILE A 81 14.65 2.83 10.97
CA ILE A 81 13.49 2.60 11.85
C ILE A 81 12.91 3.92 12.41
N PRO A 82 13.69 4.82 13.03
CA PRO A 82 13.12 6.04 13.61
C PRO A 82 12.52 6.94 12.53
N GLY A 83 13.13 7.03 11.34
CA GLY A 83 12.57 7.77 10.21
C GLY A 83 11.24 7.18 9.71
N GLY A 84 11.18 5.86 9.57
CA GLY A 84 9.96 5.15 9.17
C GLY A 84 8.83 5.27 10.19
N VAL A 85 9.15 5.14 11.48
CA VAL A 85 8.19 5.28 12.59
C VAL A 85 7.67 6.72 12.67
N ALA A 86 8.56 7.72 12.66
CA ALA A 86 8.17 9.13 12.70
C ALA A 86 7.31 9.52 11.49
N GLY A 87 7.73 9.12 10.29
CA GLY A 87 6.97 9.36 9.06
C GLY A 87 5.62 8.65 9.05
N GLY A 88 5.55 7.40 9.55
CA GLY A 88 4.33 6.63 9.67
C GLY A 88 3.33 7.26 10.64
N ILE A 89 3.79 7.70 11.82
CA ILE A 89 2.96 8.38 12.82
C ILE A 89 2.44 9.71 12.27
N LEU A 90 3.31 10.53 11.68
CA LEU A 90 2.92 11.80 11.07
C LEU A 90 1.91 11.59 9.94
N GLY A 91 2.14 10.60 9.07
CA GLY A 91 1.22 10.23 8.00
C GLY A 91 -0.14 9.78 8.52
N ALA A 92 -0.17 8.90 9.52
CA ALA A 92 -1.41 8.42 10.13
C ALA A 92 -2.20 9.53 10.82
N TRP A 93 -1.51 10.50 11.44
CA TRP A 93 -2.13 11.65 12.10
C TRP A 93 -2.67 12.69 11.10
N LEU A 94 -1.99 12.86 9.96
CA LEU A 94 -2.38 13.82 8.93
C LEU A 94 -3.51 13.28 8.02
N LEU A 95 -3.53 11.97 7.76
CA LEU A 95 -4.53 11.31 6.91
C LEU A 95 -5.99 11.63 7.27
N PRO A 96 -6.42 11.68 8.55
CA PRO A 96 -7.79 12.03 8.89
C PRO A 96 -8.14 13.50 8.67
N ARG A 97 -7.16 14.40 8.66
CA ARG A 97 -7.36 15.86 8.50
C ARG A 97 -7.38 16.33 7.04
N ILE A 98 -6.91 15.51 6.10
CA ILE A 98 -6.86 15.90 4.68
C ILE A 98 -8.21 15.60 3.99
N PRO A 99 -8.79 16.56 3.24
CA PRO A 99 -9.99 16.33 2.47
C PRO A 99 -9.76 15.34 1.33
N GLN A 100 -10.76 14.49 1.06
CA GLN A 100 -10.72 13.40 0.06
C GLN A 100 -10.19 13.84 -1.32
N LYS A 101 -10.61 15.02 -1.79
CA LYS A 101 -10.17 15.58 -3.09
C LYS A 101 -8.68 15.90 -3.10
N LEU A 102 -8.15 16.47 -2.02
CA LEU A 102 -6.74 16.85 -1.92
C LEU A 102 -5.85 15.62 -1.77
N LEU A 103 -6.24 14.65 -0.92
CA LEU A 103 -5.53 13.39 -0.76
C LEU A 103 -5.37 12.67 -2.11
N ARG A 104 -6.46 12.58 -2.89
CA ARG A 104 -6.43 11.99 -4.22
C ARG A 104 -5.51 12.74 -5.19
N ARG A 105 -5.48 14.07 -5.11
CA ARG A 105 -4.64 14.91 -5.99
C ARG A 105 -3.16 14.76 -5.66
N ILE A 106 -2.80 14.75 -4.37
CA ILE A 106 -1.42 14.53 -3.90
C ILE A 106 -0.95 13.13 -4.30
N PHE A 107 -1.75 12.10 -4.02
CA PHE A 107 -1.37 10.72 -4.34
C PHE A 107 -1.21 10.51 -5.85
N GLY A 108 -2.14 11.06 -6.66
CA GLY A 108 -2.03 11.03 -8.11
C GLY A 108 -0.79 11.76 -8.64
N ALA A 109 -0.48 12.94 -8.08
CA ALA A 109 0.72 13.68 -8.44
C ALA A 109 2.00 12.91 -8.10
N LEU A 110 2.08 12.26 -6.93
CA LEU A 110 3.22 11.43 -6.54
C LEU A 110 3.41 10.22 -7.46
N ILE A 111 2.33 9.58 -7.90
CA ILE A 111 2.40 8.47 -8.86
C ILE A 111 2.94 8.96 -10.20
N ILE A 112 2.40 10.06 -10.74
CA ILE A 112 2.87 10.64 -12.02
C ILE A 112 4.33 11.05 -11.90
N PHE A 113 4.71 11.72 -10.81
CA PHE A 113 6.09 12.10 -10.55
C PHE A 113 7.03 10.89 -10.51
N SER A 114 6.62 9.82 -9.82
CA SER A 114 7.40 8.58 -9.75
C SER A 114 7.54 7.92 -11.12
N ALA A 115 6.48 7.91 -11.93
CA ALA A 115 6.48 7.38 -13.28
C ALA A 115 7.43 8.17 -14.21
N VAL A 116 7.36 9.51 -14.15
CA VAL A 116 8.24 10.39 -14.93
C VAL A 116 9.70 10.22 -14.50
N ARG A 117 9.96 10.17 -13.19
CA ARG A 117 11.32 9.96 -12.66
C ARG A 117 11.92 8.62 -13.08
N LEU A 118 11.09 7.58 -13.19
CA LEU A 118 11.52 6.27 -13.69
C LEU A 118 11.84 6.31 -15.20
N LEU A 119 11.05 7.04 -15.98
CA LEU A 119 11.24 7.21 -17.43
C LEU A 119 12.44 8.10 -17.79
N MET A 120 12.76 9.06 -16.93
CA MET A 120 13.93 9.95 -17.08
C MET A 120 15.22 9.37 -16.47
N ARG A 121 15.18 8.17 -15.90
CA ARG A 121 16.35 7.42 -15.43
C ARG A 121 16.77 6.38 -16.46
#